data_AF-A0A919USS3-F1
#
_entry.id   AF-A0A919USS3-F1
#
_cell.length_a   1.000
_cell.length_b   1.000
_cell.length_c   1.000
_cell.angle_alpha   90.00
_cell.angle_beta   90.00
_cell.angle_gamma   90.00
#
_symmetry.space_group_name_H-M   'P 1'
#
loop_
_entity.id
_entity.type
_entity.pdbx_description
1 polymer ?
#
loop_
_entity_poly.entity_id
_entity_poly.type
_entity_poly.pdbx_seq_one_letter_code
_entity_poly.pdbx_strand_id
1 'polypeptide(L)'
;MVNSTGNVALRATLEQGKRLRRRLTIWASALVLALGTGLVVSPTQATAHGVNMFPGARTFLCWQDGLRDNGQIQAYNPACAQAIAANGTTPLYNWFAVLRSDANGRTTGFIPDGQICSGGTGGPYNFSGYNAARTDWPTTHLTSGASYQFRYSNWAAHPGTFHLYITRNGWNPNSPLAWGDLQSFGSVTNPPQNGGPGGLNYYFWNQQLPSGKSGRHIIYIQWVRSDSQENFFSCSDVVFDGGSGQVTGVGPNQGSPSNPQSPGPSSPGPSSPGPSSPGPSSPNPGGGACTATYTNNPINWPGHFQGTVTVRNSSNSQINGWTVRWNFAGGQTFEGSPWNGVVISNPPNVGVRNANYNGTLAPNATTSFGFNGAGNAPSPVPTLTCTSP
;
A
#
# COMPACT_ATOMS: atom_id res chain seq x y z
N MET A 1 -81.64 59.06 -28.53
CA MET A 1 -80.88 58.70 -27.31
C MET A 1 -80.94 57.19 -27.13
N VAL A 2 -79.97 56.44 -27.65
CA VAL A 2 -79.70 55.03 -27.27
C VAL A 2 -78.18 54.82 -27.35
N ASN A 3 -77.67 54.16 -26.30
CA ASN A 3 -76.29 53.97 -25.85
C ASN A 3 -75.20 53.72 -26.93
N SER A 4 -74.17 54.59 -26.91
CA SER A 4 -72.87 54.43 -27.58
C SER A 4 -71.74 54.11 -26.56
N THR A 5 -72.04 53.31 -25.54
CA THR A 5 -71.10 52.99 -24.45
C THR A 5 -70.74 51.51 -24.35
N GLY A 6 -71.41 50.62 -25.10
CA GLY A 6 -71.17 49.17 -25.02
C GLY A 6 -69.97 48.63 -25.83
N ASN A 7 -69.55 49.32 -26.89
CA ASN A 7 -68.56 48.78 -27.84
C ASN A 7 -67.10 49.15 -27.54
N VAL A 8 -66.84 50.10 -26.65
CA VAL A 8 -65.47 50.45 -26.22
C VAL A 8 -65.00 49.55 -25.08
N ALA A 9 -65.92 49.13 -24.19
CA ALA A 9 -65.61 48.28 -23.05
C ALA A 9 -65.19 46.85 -23.46
N LEU A 10 -65.76 46.29 -24.53
CA LEU A 10 -65.46 44.93 -25.01
C LEU A 10 -64.11 44.82 -25.73
N ARG A 11 -63.67 45.91 -26.40
CA ARG A 11 -62.34 45.95 -27.07
C ARG A 11 -61.19 46.14 -26.06
N ALA A 12 -61.44 46.86 -24.95
CA ALA A 12 -60.45 47.04 -23.89
C ALA A 12 -60.17 45.75 -23.08
N THR A 13 -61.19 44.91 -22.87
CA THR A 13 -61.07 43.64 -22.14
C THR A 13 -60.34 42.55 -22.95
N LEU A 14 -60.47 42.53 -24.28
CA LEU A 14 -59.78 41.57 -25.14
C LEU A 14 -58.28 41.87 -25.32
N GLU A 15 -57.87 43.15 -25.33
CA GLU A 15 -56.47 43.56 -25.38
C GLU A 15 -55.74 43.36 -24.03
N GLN A 16 -56.43 43.52 -22.89
CA GLN A 16 -55.89 43.19 -21.57
C GLN A 16 -55.67 41.68 -21.40
N GLY A 17 -56.57 40.83 -21.92
CA GLY A 17 -56.41 39.37 -21.88
C GLY A 17 -55.23 38.83 -22.70
N LYS A 18 -54.94 39.43 -23.87
CA LYS A 18 -53.79 39.05 -24.72
C LYS A 18 -52.45 39.54 -24.15
N ARG A 19 -52.41 40.74 -23.54
CA ARG A 19 -51.19 41.26 -22.88
C ARG A 19 -50.85 40.50 -21.59
N LEU A 20 -51.85 39.99 -20.86
CA LEU A 20 -51.63 39.16 -19.68
C LEU A 20 -51.13 37.75 -20.05
N ARG A 21 -51.67 37.14 -21.12
CA ARG A 21 -51.19 35.84 -21.63
C ARG A 21 -49.76 35.89 -22.19
N ARG A 22 -49.36 37.02 -22.80
CA ARG A 22 -48.00 37.24 -23.34
C ARG A 22 -46.97 37.59 -22.26
N ARG A 23 -47.40 38.16 -21.13
CA ARG A 23 -46.54 38.37 -19.95
C ARG A 23 -46.38 37.10 -19.12
N LEU A 24 -47.41 36.26 -19.01
CA LEU A 24 -47.33 34.96 -18.33
C LEU A 24 -46.46 33.93 -19.06
N THR A 25 -46.29 34.04 -20.39
CA THR A 25 -45.34 33.17 -21.13
C THR A 25 -43.88 33.60 -20.97
N ILE A 26 -43.59 34.88 -20.71
CA ILE A 26 -42.22 35.36 -20.47
C ILE A 26 -41.77 35.04 -19.03
N TRP A 27 -42.69 34.96 -18.06
CA TRP A 27 -42.37 34.51 -16.70
C TRP A 27 -42.30 32.98 -16.56
N ALA A 28 -42.98 32.21 -17.41
CA ALA A 28 -42.83 30.76 -17.46
C ALA A 28 -41.47 30.32 -18.06
N SER A 29 -40.87 31.11 -18.94
CA SER A 29 -39.51 30.86 -19.45
C SER A 29 -38.40 31.31 -18.49
N ALA A 30 -38.69 32.23 -17.56
CA ALA A 30 -37.73 32.65 -16.53
C ALA A 30 -37.74 31.74 -15.29
N LEU A 31 -38.86 31.07 -14.99
CA LEU A 31 -38.93 30.14 -13.85
C LEU A 31 -38.40 28.73 -14.18
N VAL A 32 -38.40 28.32 -15.47
CA VAL A 32 -37.78 27.06 -15.90
C VAL A 32 -36.27 27.23 -16.14
N LEU A 33 -35.76 28.46 -16.29
CA LEU A 33 -34.31 28.74 -16.28
C LEU A 33 -33.74 29.00 -14.88
N ALA A 34 -34.57 29.12 -13.84
CA ALA A 34 -34.14 29.35 -12.45
C ALA A 34 -34.20 28.08 -11.57
N LEU A 35 -34.72 26.97 -12.07
CA LEU A 35 -34.55 25.64 -11.46
C LEU A 35 -33.29 24.90 -11.98
N GLY A 36 -32.55 25.54 -12.88
CA GLY A 36 -31.17 25.17 -13.22
C GLY A 36 -30.13 25.77 -12.27
N THR A 37 -30.50 26.03 -11.01
CA THR A 37 -29.51 26.33 -9.96
C THR A 37 -28.66 25.09 -9.78
N GLY A 38 -27.39 25.25 -10.13
CA GLY A 38 -26.49 24.15 -10.44
C GLY A 38 -26.54 23.01 -9.44
N LEU A 39 -26.32 21.80 -9.97
CA LEU A 39 -25.37 20.96 -9.27
C LEU A 39 -24.12 21.81 -9.11
N VAL A 40 -23.98 22.45 -7.95
CA VAL A 40 -22.67 22.58 -7.33
C VAL A 40 -22.27 21.14 -7.14
N VAL A 41 -21.68 20.55 -8.18
CA VAL A 41 -20.69 19.52 -7.99
C VAL A 41 -19.63 20.26 -7.21
N SER A 42 -19.78 20.29 -5.88
CA SER A 42 -18.65 20.50 -5.01
C SER A 42 -17.63 19.52 -5.59
N PRO A 43 -16.49 19.98 -6.13
CA PRO A 43 -15.49 19.03 -6.55
C PRO A 43 -15.30 18.15 -5.33
N THR A 44 -15.68 16.87 -5.43
CA THR A 44 -15.28 15.91 -4.42
C THR A 44 -13.78 16.10 -4.39
N GLN A 45 -13.25 16.63 -3.27
CA GLN A 45 -11.83 16.79 -3.13
C GLN A 45 -11.25 15.46 -3.54
N ALA A 46 -10.56 15.44 -4.68
CA ALA A 46 -9.87 14.25 -5.12
C ALA A 46 -8.69 14.15 -4.17
N THR A 47 -8.96 13.57 -3.01
CA THR A 47 -8.02 13.37 -1.94
C THR A 47 -6.98 12.40 -2.48
N ALA A 48 -5.75 12.87 -2.62
CA ALA A 48 -4.62 11.98 -2.80
C ALA A 48 -4.48 11.13 -1.55
N HIS A 49 -3.85 9.96 -1.66
CA HIS A 49 -3.77 9.07 -0.52
C HIS A 49 -2.55 8.19 -0.68
N GLY A 50 -1.67 8.23 0.32
CA GLY A 50 -0.53 7.36 0.41
C GLY A 50 0.40 7.75 1.54
N VAL A 51 1.04 6.73 2.10
CA VAL A 51 2.21 6.84 2.96
C VAL A 51 3.25 5.81 2.49
N ASN A 52 4.46 5.88 3.03
CA ASN A 52 5.51 4.94 2.69
C ASN A 52 5.13 3.51 3.11
N MET A 53 5.22 2.55 2.19
CA MET A 53 5.00 1.12 2.42
C MET A 53 6.33 0.38 2.60
N PHE A 54 7.42 0.89 2.02
CA PHE A 54 8.77 0.41 2.29
C PHE A 54 9.81 1.55 2.16
N PRO A 55 10.61 1.81 3.21
CA PRO A 55 10.43 1.33 4.59
C PRO A 55 9.06 1.77 5.15
N GLY A 56 8.34 0.85 5.79
CA GLY A 56 6.92 1.05 6.14
C GLY A 56 6.71 2.20 7.13
N ALA A 57 5.70 3.02 6.88
CA ALA A 57 5.30 4.11 7.77
C ALA A 57 4.62 3.57 9.03
N ARG A 58 4.61 4.35 10.12
CA ARG A 58 3.92 4.01 11.38
C ARG A 58 2.47 3.58 11.16
N THR A 59 1.69 4.38 10.43
CA THR A 59 0.28 4.07 10.16
C THR A 59 0.12 2.79 9.34
N PHE A 60 0.97 2.58 8.32
CA PHE A 60 0.94 1.37 7.50
C PHE A 60 1.31 0.12 8.31
N LEU A 61 2.44 0.13 9.02
CA LEU A 61 2.90 -1.02 9.81
C LEU A 61 1.96 -1.32 10.99
N CYS A 62 1.39 -0.30 11.63
CA CYS A 62 0.38 -0.52 12.67
C CYS A 62 -0.95 -1.06 12.12
N TRP A 63 -1.32 -0.70 10.89
CA TRP A 63 -2.45 -1.33 10.20
C TRP A 63 -2.14 -2.80 9.91
N GLN A 64 -0.94 -3.12 9.42
CA GLN A 64 -0.53 -4.51 9.19
C GLN A 64 -0.46 -5.34 10.47
N ASP A 65 0.04 -4.76 11.56
CA ASP A 65 0.11 -5.39 12.88
C ASP A 65 -1.29 -5.68 13.47
N GLY A 66 -2.20 -4.71 13.28
CA GLY A 66 -3.51 -4.73 13.91
C GLY A 66 -4.62 -5.41 13.11
N LEU A 67 -4.53 -5.45 11.78
CA LEU A 67 -5.62 -5.97 10.94
C LEU A 67 -5.85 -7.46 11.20
N ARG A 68 -7.10 -7.81 11.44
CA ARG A 68 -7.60 -9.18 11.61
C ARG A 68 -8.46 -9.59 10.43
N ASP A 69 -8.66 -10.89 10.29
CA ASP A 69 -9.42 -11.51 9.19
C ASP A 69 -10.88 -11.05 9.15
N ASN A 70 -11.43 -10.71 10.32
CA ASN A 70 -12.77 -10.16 10.46
C ASN A 70 -12.84 -8.63 10.20
N GLY A 71 -11.74 -8.03 9.75
CA GLY A 71 -11.63 -6.59 9.47
C GLY A 71 -11.44 -5.71 10.70
N GLN A 72 -11.37 -6.27 11.91
CA GLN A 72 -11.08 -5.49 13.12
C GLN A 72 -9.61 -5.10 13.19
N ILE A 73 -9.33 -3.99 13.87
CA ILE A 73 -7.98 -3.51 14.14
C ILE A 73 -7.69 -3.66 15.63
N GLN A 74 -6.79 -4.58 15.95
CA GLN A 74 -6.32 -4.86 17.30
C GLN A 74 -4.80 -5.07 17.26
N ALA A 75 -4.02 -4.05 17.57
CA ALA A 75 -2.56 -4.14 17.51
C ALA A 75 -1.98 -5.15 18.52
N TYR A 76 -0.94 -5.87 18.10
CA TYR A 76 -0.03 -6.60 19.00
C TYR A 76 1.07 -5.68 19.53
N ASN A 77 1.54 -4.75 18.69
CA ASN A 77 2.63 -3.85 19.04
C ASN A 77 2.20 -2.81 20.09
N PRO A 78 2.96 -2.60 21.19
CA PRO A 78 2.55 -1.67 22.24
C PRO A 78 2.45 -0.21 21.82
N ALA A 79 3.31 0.26 20.90
CA ALA A 79 3.24 1.62 20.38
C ALA A 79 1.98 1.80 19.50
N CYS A 80 1.70 0.83 18.63
CA CYS A 80 0.48 0.82 17.82
C CYS A 80 -0.78 0.75 18.69
N ALA A 81 -0.79 -0.10 19.73
CA ALA A 81 -1.90 -0.20 20.68
C ALA A 81 -2.14 1.11 21.44
N GLN A 82 -1.07 1.81 21.83
CA GLN A 82 -1.18 3.11 22.49
C GLN A 82 -1.71 4.19 21.53
N ALA A 83 -1.28 4.19 20.27
CA ALA A 83 -1.82 5.11 19.25
C ALA A 83 -3.31 4.88 19.01
N ILE A 84 -3.75 3.61 18.95
CA ILE A 84 -5.17 3.24 18.86
C ILE A 84 -5.93 3.71 20.11
N ALA A 85 -5.37 3.55 21.31
CA ALA A 85 -6.00 4.03 22.54
C ALA A 85 -6.16 5.57 22.56
N ALA A 86 -5.23 6.30 21.94
CA ALA A 86 -5.26 7.76 21.89
C ALA A 86 -6.23 8.32 20.83
N ASN A 87 -6.42 7.64 19.70
CA ASN A 87 -7.16 8.20 18.55
C ASN A 87 -8.26 7.30 17.96
N GLY A 88 -8.48 6.12 18.54
CA GLY A 88 -9.33 5.09 17.96
C GLY A 88 -8.69 4.39 16.76
N THR A 89 -9.47 3.56 16.08
CA THR A 89 -9.02 2.74 14.93
C THR A 89 -9.18 3.41 13.58
N THR A 90 -9.96 4.50 13.49
CA THR A 90 -10.20 5.26 12.25
C THR A 90 -8.91 5.65 11.50
N PRO A 91 -7.83 6.11 12.17
CA PRO A 91 -6.56 6.37 11.52
C PRO A 91 -5.98 5.17 10.76
N LEU A 92 -6.18 3.94 11.25
CA LEU A 92 -5.63 2.75 10.62
C LEU A 92 -6.52 2.19 9.50
N TYR A 93 -7.83 2.42 9.52
CA TYR A 93 -8.67 2.20 8.34
C TYR A 93 -8.35 3.19 7.20
N ASN A 94 -7.76 4.34 7.55
CA ASN A 94 -7.36 5.40 6.63
C ASN A 94 -5.84 5.64 6.71
N TRP A 95 -5.05 4.56 6.83
CA TRP A 95 -3.61 4.62 7.10
C TRP A 95 -2.81 5.44 6.07
N PHE A 96 -3.39 5.59 4.87
CA PHE A 96 -2.87 6.35 3.73
C PHE A 96 -3.26 7.86 3.74
N ALA A 97 -4.06 8.32 4.70
CA ALA A 97 -4.69 9.65 4.68
C ALA A 97 -4.05 10.67 5.65
N VAL A 98 -2.75 10.52 5.94
CA VAL A 98 -2.02 11.50 6.75
C VAL A 98 -1.71 12.72 5.89
N LEU A 99 -2.64 13.67 5.85
CA LEU A 99 -2.64 14.75 4.86
C LEU A 99 -3.05 16.11 5.41
N ARG A 100 -2.68 17.15 4.66
CA ARG A 100 -3.13 18.53 4.83
C ARG A 100 -3.46 19.12 3.47
N SER A 101 -4.75 19.41 3.24
CA SER A 101 -5.24 20.03 1.99
C SER A 101 -4.66 21.42 1.75
N ASP A 102 -4.23 22.09 2.82
CA ASP A 102 -3.72 23.46 2.82
C ASP A 102 -2.19 23.54 2.92
N ALA A 103 -1.44 22.44 2.86
CA ALA A 103 0.00 22.48 3.12
C ALA A 103 0.78 23.34 2.11
N ASN A 104 0.49 23.21 0.81
CA ASN A 104 1.12 23.96 -0.28
C ASN A 104 2.66 23.94 -0.21
N GLY A 105 3.25 22.79 0.11
CA GLY A 105 4.69 22.59 0.24
C GLY A 105 5.30 23.08 1.56
N ARG A 106 4.52 23.71 2.46
CA ARG A 106 5.02 24.27 3.72
C ARG A 106 5.39 23.18 4.72
N THR A 107 6.45 23.44 5.49
CA THR A 107 7.00 22.54 6.51
C THR A 107 7.16 23.27 7.84
N THR A 108 8.34 23.84 8.10
CA THR A 108 8.68 24.59 9.31
C THR A 108 7.79 25.82 9.43
N GLY A 109 7.30 26.08 10.65
CA GLY A 109 6.35 27.16 10.93
C GLY A 109 4.90 26.87 10.51
N PHE A 110 4.65 25.78 9.79
CA PHE A 110 3.30 25.32 9.43
C PHE A 110 2.89 24.06 10.20
N ILE A 111 3.74 23.03 10.20
CA ILE A 111 3.58 21.87 11.07
C ILE A 111 4.49 22.08 12.29
N PRO A 112 3.93 22.13 13.52
CA PRO A 112 4.74 22.28 14.72
C PRO A 112 5.70 21.11 14.94
N ASP A 113 6.81 21.39 15.62
CA ASP A 113 7.67 20.33 16.17
C ASP A 113 6.85 19.39 17.07
N GLY A 114 7.18 18.10 17.05
CA GLY A 114 6.42 17.05 17.71
C GLY A 114 5.11 16.68 17.01
N GLN A 115 4.77 17.26 15.85
CA GLN A 115 3.57 16.92 15.08
C GLN A 115 3.85 16.48 13.63
N ILE A 116 5.11 16.22 13.31
CA ILE A 116 5.57 15.92 11.94
C ILE A 116 4.93 14.63 11.40
N CYS A 117 4.82 13.58 12.23
CA CYS A 117 4.31 12.29 11.81
C CYS A 117 2.79 12.24 11.65
N SER A 118 2.06 13.21 12.20
CA SER A 118 0.62 13.38 11.99
C SER A 118 0.25 14.39 10.91
N GLY A 119 1.23 15.10 10.32
CA GLY A 119 0.98 16.23 9.43
C GLY A 119 0.43 17.48 10.14
N GLY A 120 0.67 17.63 11.45
CA GLY A 120 0.09 18.71 12.26
C GLY A 120 -1.40 18.52 12.55
N THR A 121 -2.06 19.60 12.96
CA THR A 121 -3.53 19.66 13.14
C THR A 121 -4.23 20.12 11.86
N GLY A 122 -5.46 19.66 11.61
CA GLY A 122 -6.29 20.13 10.48
C GLY A 122 -6.39 19.16 9.30
N GLY A 123 -5.83 17.95 9.43
CA GLY A 123 -6.14 16.83 8.54
C GLY A 123 -7.54 16.24 8.80
N PRO A 124 -8.06 15.41 7.88
CA PRO A 124 -9.41 14.83 7.99
C PRO A 124 -9.57 13.80 9.12
N TYR A 125 -8.46 13.26 9.63
CA TYR A 125 -8.43 12.31 10.73
C TYR A 125 -7.39 12.72 11.78
N ASN A 126 -7.58 12.28 13.02
CA ASN A 126 -6.67 12.57 14.11
C ASN A 126 -5.55 11.51 14.17
N PHE A 127 -4.35 11.85 13.68
CA PHE A 127 -3.16 11.00 13.75
C PHE A 127 -2.20 11.36 14.90
N SER A 128 -2.64 12.15 15.89
CA SER A 128 -1.74 12.70 16.93
C SER A 128 -0.97 11.65 17.74
N GLY A 129 -1.53 10.48 17.97
CA GLY A 129 -0.91 9.34 18.67
C GLY A 129 0.28 8.75 17.90
N TYR A 130 0.34 8.94 16.59
CA TYR A 130 1.48 8.52 15.77
C TYR A 130 2.68 9.45 15.90
N ASN A 131 2.57 10.56 16.65
CA ASN A 131 3.72 11.40 17.01
C ASN A 131 4.47 10.92 18.26
N ALA A 132 3.95 9.92 19.00
CA ALA A 132 4.52 9.52 20.27
C ALA A 132 6.02 9.17 20.15
N ALA A 133 6.83 9.77 21.03
CA ALA A 133 8.27 9.52 21.12
C ALA A 133 8.50 8.20 21.86
N ARG A 134 8.62 7.12 21.09
CA ARG A 134 8.78 5.75 21.58
C ARG A 134 9.80 5.01 20.74
N THR A 135 10.48 4.04 21.35
CA THR A 135 11.49 3.20 20.69
C THR A 135 10.98 1.80 20.32
N ASP A 136 9.71 1.51 20.56
CA ASP A 136 9.08 0.20 20.35
C ASP A 136 8.05 0.21 19.20
N TRP A 137 8.09 1.23 18.33
CA TRP A 137 7.37 1.21 17.06
C TRP A 137 7.85 0.05 16.16
N PRO A 138 6.98 -0.49 15.29
CA PRO A 138 7.42 -1.40 14.22
C PRO A 138 8.57 -0.80 13.43
N THR A 139 9.66 -1.53 13.24
CA THR A 139 10.93 -0.99 12.77
C THR A 139 11.44 -1.74 11.53
N THR A 140 11.86 -1.02 10.49
CA THR A 140 12.55 -1.62 9.33
C THR A 140 14.08 -1.61 9.53
N HIS A 141 14.72 -2.77 9.37
CA HIS A 141 16.16 -2.98 9.54
C HIS A 141 16.90 -2.71 8.21
N LEU A 142 17.86 -1.80 8.22
CA LEU A 142 18.52 -1.30 7.02
C LEU A 142 20.05 -1.26 7.17
N THR A 143 20.73 -1.20 6.04
CA THR A 143 22.18 -1.04 5.91
C THR A 143 22.49 0.40 5.51
N SER A 144 23.40 1.06 6.24
CA SER A 144 23.80 2.43 5.93
C SER A 144 24.54 2.49 4.60
N GLY A 145 24.28 3.53 3.79
CA GLY A 145 24.89 3.68 2.46
C GLY A 145 24.30 2.77 1.37
N ALA A 146 23.48 1.78 1.72
CA ALA A 146 22.87 0.88 0.76
C ALA A 146 21.72 1.55 -0.03
N SER A 147 21.44 1.00 -1.21
CA SER A 147 20.31 1.42 -2.05
C SER A 147 19.13 0.47 -1.85
N TYR A 148 17.95 1.05 -1.63
CA TYR A 148 16.71 0.31 -1.47
C TYR A 148 15.67 0.80 -2.48
N GLN A 149 14.80 -0.11 -2.92
CA GLN A 149 13.62 0.29 -3.70
C GLN A 149 12.54 0.76 -2.74
N PHE A 150 12.36 2.08 -2.63
CA PHE A 150 11.28 2.67 -1.87
C PHE A 150 9.94 2.34 -2.54
N ARG A 151 8.91 2.14 -1.71
CA ARG A 151 7.53 1.89 -2.17
C ARG A 151 6.61 2.81 -1.41
N TYR A 152 5.91 3.70 -2.10
CA TYR A 152 4.99 4.64 -1.51
C TYR A 152 3.59 4.36 -2.03
N SER A 153 2.61 4.18 -1.14
CA SER A 153 1.24 3.82 -1.55
C SER A 153 0.68 4.82 -2.56
N ASN A 154 0.04 4.31 -3.62
CA ASN A 154 -0.70 5.11 -4.59
C ASN A 154 -2.22 4.90 -4.44
N TRP A 155 -2.71 4.73 -3.20
CA TRP A 155 -4.12 4.48 -2.90
C TRP A 155 -5.05 5.42 -3.69
N ALA A 156 -4.67 6.70 -3.80
CA ALA A 156 -5.12 7.56 -4.89
C ALA A 156 -3.90 8.20 -5.54
N ALA A 157 -3.71 7.95 -6.83
CA ALA A 157 -2.55 8.39 -7.58
C ALA A 157 -2.69 9.86 -8.04
N HIS A 158 -1.63 10.66 -7.83
CA HIS A 158 -1.55 12.06 -8.25
C HIS A 158 -0.12 12.41 -8.72
N PRO A 159 0.07 13.48 -9.51
CA PRO A 159 1.39 13.97 -9.84
C PRO A 159 2.00 14.76 -8.66
N GLY A 160 3.31 14.72 -8.51
CA GLY A 160 3.99 15.48 -7.47
C GLY A 160 5.43 15.04 -7.21
N THR A 161 6.02 15.66 -6.19
CA THR A 161 7.38 15.38 -5.74
C THR A 161 7.35 14.79 -4.34
N PHE A 162 8.07 13.69 -4.15
CA PHE A 162 8.33 13.07 -2.86
C PHE A 162 9.66 13.62 -2.36
N HIS A 163 9.65 14.36 -1.26
CA HIS A 163 10.84 14.88 -0.59
C HIS A 163 11.20 13.96 0.57
N LEU A 164 12.45 13.46 0.57
CA LEU A 164 12.91 12.45 1.50
C LEU A 164 13.87 13.06 2.52
N TYR A 165 13.56 12.84 3.79
CA TYR A 165 14.33 13.31 4.93
C TYR A 165 14.62 12.17 5.88
N ILE A 166 15.72 12.29 6.63
CA ILE A 166 16.09 11.35 7.67
C ILE A 166 16.56 12.13 8.88
N THR A 167 16.34 11.58 10.07
CA THR A 167 16.92 12.15 11.31
C THR A 167 18.45 12.20 11.24
N ARG A 168 19.04 13.26 11.79
CA ARG A 168 20.48 13.50 11.91
C ARG A 168 21.12 12.49 12.87
N ASN A 169 22.44 12.31 12.75
CA ASN A 169 23.19 11.51 13.72
C ASN A 169 23.13 12.19 15.09
N GLY A 170 22.98 11.40 16.16
CA GLY A 170 22.83 11.92 17.52
C GLY A 170 21.40 12.34 17.90
N TRP A 171 20.42 12.20 17.00
CA TRP A 171 19.00 12.39 17.33
C TRP A 171 18.56 11.45 18.48
N ASN A 172 17.77 11.98 19.43
CA ASN A 172 17.26 11.23 20.56
C ASN A 172 15.89 10.60 20.22
N PRO A 173 15.77 9.27 20.11
CA PRO A 173 14.51 8.61 19.76
C PRO A 173 13.44 8.67 20.87
N ASN A 174 13.80 9.13 22.07
CA ASN A 174 12.87 9.35 23.17
C ASN A 174 12.33 10.79 23.24
N SER A 175 12.71 11.66 22.28
CA SER A 175 12.20 13.02 22.18
C SER A 175 11.21 13.15 21.02
N PRO A 176 10.19 14.03 21.12
CA PRO A 176 9.32 14.34 19.98
C PRO A 176 10.15 14.82 18.78
N LEU A 177 9.82 14.32 17.59
CA LEU A 177 10.53 14.67 16.35
C LEU A 177 10.34 16.16 16.01
N ALA A 178 11.44 16.90 15.86
CA ALA A 178 11.45 18.29 15.45
C ALA A 178 12.02 18.47 14.03
N TRP A 179 11.71 19.58 13.36
CA TRP A 179 12.23 19.87 12.02
C TRP A 179 13.76 20.01 12.02
N GLY A 180 14.34 20.52 13.10
CA GLY A 180 15.79 20.60 13.28
C GLY A 180 16.49 19.24 13.29
N ASP A 181 15.77 18.17 13.65
CA ASP A 181 16.29 16.80 13.68
C ASP A 181 16.44 16.22 12.27
N LEU A 182 15.78 16.78 11.26
CA LEU A 182 15.73 16.22 9.92
C LEU A 182 16.80 16.82 8.99
N GLN A 183 17.32 15.98 8.11
CA GLN A 183 18.15 16.36 6.96
C GLN A 183 17.59 15.72 5.69
N SER A 184 17.56 16.48 4.59
CA SER A 184 17.20 15.93 3.28
C SER A 184 18.27 14.95 2.79
N PHE A 185 17.85 13.89 2.10
CA PHE A 185 18.77 12.95 1.43
C PHE A 185 18.33 12.57 0.01
N GLY A 186 17.24 13.16 -0.49
CA GLY A 186 16.79 12.91 -1.85
C GLY A 186 15.40 13.48 -2.13
N SER A 187 15.03 13.42 -3.40
CA SER A 187 13.68 13.66 -3.87
C SER A 187 13.44 12.91 -5.17
N VAL A 188 12.18 12.57 -5.44
CA VAL A 188 11.76 12.00 -6.72
C VAL A 188 10.46 12.65 -7.17
N THR A 189 10.38 13.01 -8.46
CA THR A 189 9.18 13.60 -9.06
C THR A 189 8.54 12.60 -10.01
N ASN A 190 7.23 12.39 -9.85
CA ASN A 190 6.44 11.48 -10.68
C ASN A 190 7.09 10.09 -10.91
N PRO A 191 7.49 9.35 -9.84
CA PRO A 191 8.02 8.01 -9.98
C PRO A 191 7.04 7.06 -10.69
N PRO A 192 7.54 5.97 -11.32
CA PRO A 192 6.68 4.95 -11.90
C PRO A 192 5.83 4.26 -10.82
N GLN A 193 4.74 3.64 -11.27
CA GLN A 193 3.76 2.95 -10.42
C GLN A 193 3.72 1.45 -10.73
N ASN A 194 3.47 0.65 -9.69
CA ASN A 194 3.11 -0.75 -9.79
C ASN A 194 1.62 -0.90 -9.40
N GLY A 195 0.78 -1.24 -10.37
CA GLY A 195 -0.67 -1.30 -10.22
C GLY A 195 -1.37 0.07 -10.31
N GLY A 196 -2.70 0.05 -10.35
CA GLY A 196 -3.54 1.25 -10.40
C GLY A 196 -3.89 1.81 -9.01
N PRO A 197 -4.74 2.85 -8.92
CA PRO A 197 -5.23 3.37 -7.65
C PRO A 197 -5.95 2.30 -6.80
N GLY A 198 -5.83 2.42 -5.47
CA GLY A 198 -6.43 1.53 -4.48
C GLY A 198 -5.58 0.30 -4.14
N GLY A 199 -5.98 -0.41 -3.08
CA GLY A 199 -5.29 -1.63 -2.63
C GLY A 199 -3.88 -1.39 -2.10
N LEU A 200 -2.98 -2.35 -2.34
CA LEU A 200 -1.57 -2.31 -1.93
C LEU A 200 -0.63 -2.00 -3.09
N ASN A 201 -1.12 -1.22 -4.05
CA ASN A 201 -0.34 -0.69 -5.16
C ASN A 201 0.54 0.47 -4.68
N TYR A 202 1.58 0.80 -5.44
CA TYR A 202 2.58 1.77 -5.00
C TYR A 202 3.35 2.44 -6.15
N TYR A 203 3.80 3.65 -5.90
CA TYR A 203 4.96 4.25 -6.56
C TYR A 203 6.24 3.56 -6.14
N PHE A 204 7.23 3.45 -7.03
CA PHE A 204 8.53 2.90 -6.66
C PHE A 204 9.70 3.66 -7.30
N TRP A 205 10.81 3.71 -6.57
CA TRP A 205 12.08 4.25 -7.05
C TRP A 205 13.23 3.67 -6.22
N ASN A 206 14.44 3.65 -6.78
CA ASN A 206 15.63 3.30 -6.01
C ASN A 206 16.17 4.56 -5.33
N GLN A 207 16.47 4.45 -4.04
CA GLN A 207 17.04 5.53 -3.25
C GLN A 207 18.23 5.01 -2.45
N GLN A 208 19.37 5.68 -2.60
CA GLN A 208 20.52 5.44 -1.74
C GLN A 208 20.29 6.13 -0.38
N LEU A 209 20.49 5.37 0.70
CA LEU A 209 20.46 5.91 2.06
C LEU A 209 21.79 6.60 2.38
N PRO A 210 21.79 7.64 3.24
CA PRO A 210 23.04 8.23 3.72
C PRO A 210 23.97 7.19 4.37
N SER A 211 25.26 7.31 4.09
CA SER A 211 26.31 6.58 4.79
C SER A 211 26.51 7.14 6.20
N GLY A 212 27.19 6.38 7.07
CA GLY A 212 27.51 6.79 8.44
C GLY A 212 26.30 6.88 9.38
N LYS A 213 25.20 6.17 9.06
CA LYS A 213 24.03 6.00 9.94
C LYS A 213 24.20 4.75 10.78
N SER A 214 23.76 4.80 12.03
CA SER A 214 23.81 3.67 12.96
C SER A 214 22.68 3.77 13.97
N GLY A 215 22.09 2.63 14.36
CA GLY A 215 21.02 2.61 15.35
C GLY A 215 19.71 3.22 14.81
N ARG A 216 18.84 3.64 15.72
CA ARG A 216 17.47 4.06 15.39
C ARG A 216 17.42 5.43 14.73
N HIS A 217 16.60 5.53 13.70
CA HIS A 217 16.33 6.74 12.95
C HIS A 217 14.88 6.76 12.48
N ILE A 218 14.36 7.94 12.16
CA ILE A 218 13.11 8.10 11.39
C ILE A 218 13.48 8.55 9.97
N ILE A 219 12.89 7.89 8.97
CA ILE A 219 12.79 8.38 7.60
C ILE A 219 11.44 9.07 7.45
N TYR A 220 11.45 10.32 7.04
CA TYR A 220 10.27 11.14 6.80
C TYR A 220 10.14 11.45 5.31
N ILE A 221 8.94 11.25 4.76
CA ILE A 221 8.62 11.61 3.38
C ILE A 221 7.47 12.59 3.38
N GLN A 222 7.65 13.70 2.66
CA GLN A 222 6.59 14.62 2.30
C GLN A 222 6.28 14.47 0.81
N TRP A 223 5.05 14.09 0.48
CA TRP A 223 4.58 14.12 -0.90
C TRP A 223 3.86 15.44 -1.17
N VAL A 224 4.47 16.27 -2.01
CA VAL A 224 3.94 17.57 -2.45
C VAL A 224 3.31 17.40 -3.83
N ARG A 225 1.99 17.49 -3.91
CA ARG A 225 1.26 17.45 -5.17
C ARG A 225 1.61 18.65 -6.04
N SER A 226 1.64 18.45 -7.36
CA SER A 226 1.83 19.54 -8.33
C SER A 226 0.53 20.10 -8.88
N ASP A 227 -0.60 19.45 -8.60
CA ASP A 227 -1.94 19.78 -9.09
C ASP A 227 -2.90 20.25 -7.97
N SER A 228 -2.40 20.37 -6.74
CA SER A 228 -3.17 20.76 -5.55
C SER A 228 -2.24 21.32 -4.46
N GLN A 229 -2.82 22.07 -3.51
CA GLN A 229 -2.12 22.46 -2.27
C GLN A 229 -1.98 21.28 -1.29
N GLU A 230 -2.67 20.17 -1.52
CA GLU A 230 -2.68 19.02 -0.62
C GLU A 230 -1.31 18.31 -0.58
N ASN A 231 -0.81 18.01 0.62
CA ASN A 231 0.41 17.21 0.82
C ASN A 231 0.16 16.04 1.77
N PHE A 232 1.05 15.04 1.70
CA PHE A 232 1.03 13.83 2.56
C PHE A 232 2.31 13.73 3.37
N PHE A 233 2.18 13.14 4.55
CA PHE A 233 3.21 13.08 5.57
C PHE A 233 3.40 11.63 6.04
N SER A 234 4.63 11.13 5.96
CA SER A 234 4.90 9.72 6.28
C SER A 234 6.16 9.61 7.13
N CYS A 235 6.04 9.04 8.33
CA CYS A 235 7.18 8.67 9.18
C CYS A 235 7.36 7.15 9.21
N SER A 236 8.56 6.68 8.90
CA SER A 236 8.98 5.28 8.98
C SER A 236 10.09 5.12 10.01
N ASP A 237 9.87 4.32 11.05
CA ASP A 237 10.91 3.97 12.02
C ASP A 237 11.84 2.92 11.42
N VAL A 238 13.14 3.21 11.47
CA VAL A 238 14.19 2.34 10.91
C VAL A 238 15.33 2.16 11.90
N VAL A 239 16.08 1.08 11.73
CA VAL A 239 17.33 0.84 12.47
C VAL A 239 18.44 0.50 11.49
N PHE A 240 19.59 1.17 11.64
CA PHE A 240 20.79 0.91 10.86
C PHE A 240 21.70 -0.04 11.63
N ASP A 241 21.50 -1.33 11.41
CA ASP A 241 22.17 -2.45 12.09
C ASP A 241 22.75 -3.49 11.11
N GLY A 242 22.74 -3.18 9.81
CA GLY A 242 23.18 -4.10 8.75
C GLY A 242 22.06 -4.97 8.19
N GLY A 243 20.79 -4.70 8.53
CA GLY A 243 19.64 -5.34 7.92
C GLY A 243 19.44 -5.05 6.44
N SER A 244 18.54 -5.81 5.82
CA SER A 244 18.26 -5.81 4.37
C SER A 244 16.79 -5.53 4.06
N GLY A 245 16.07 -4.87 4.97
CA GLY A 245 14.66 -4.52 4.84
C GLY A 245 13.71 -5.36 5.68
N GLN A 246 14.20 -6.20 6.59
CA GLN A 246 13.35 -6.95 7.51
C GLN A 246 12.61 -5.98 8.44
N VAL A 247 11.43 -6.37 8.90
CA VAL A 247 10.60 -5.60 9.82
C VAL A 247 10.49 -6.37 11.13
N THR A 248 10.63 -5.67 12.26
CA THR A 248 10.31 -6.20 13.60
C THR A 248 9.18 -5.40 14.22
N GLY A 249 8.58 -5.91 15.30
CA GLY A 249 7.48 -5.26 15.98
C GLY A 249 6.13 -5.36 15.27
N VAL A 250 5.94 -6.33 14.38
CA VAL A 250 4.66 -6.62 13.70
C VAL A 250 4.26 -8.07 13.99
N GLY A 251 2.99 -8.29 14.33
CA GLY A 251 2.43 -9.61 14.57
C GLY A 251 2.65 -10.14 16.00
N PRO A 252 2.18 -11.35 16.33
CA PRO A 252 2.25 -11.88 17.70
C PRO A 252 3.69 -12.15 18.17
N ASN A 253 4.63 -12.34 17.24
CA ASN A 253 6.05 -12.62 17.52
C ASN A 253 6.91 -11.37 17.27
N GLN A 254 6.72 -10.35 18.10
CA GLN A 254 7.29 -8.99 17.98
C GLN A 254 8.84 -8.93 17.87
N GLY A 255 9.56 -10.00 18.25
CA GLY A 255 11.03 -10.06 18.24
C GLY A 255 11.66 -10.79 17.05
N SER A 256 10.88 -11.44 16.17
CA SER A 256 11.42 -12.12 14.99
C SER A 256 11.35 -11.20 13.77
N PRO A 257 12.46 -11.02 13.01
CA PRO A 257 12.41 -10.29 11.76
C PRO A 257 11.45 -10.98 10.78
N SER A 258 10.36 -10.31 10.42
CA SER A 258 9.51 -10.68 9.29
C SER A 258 10.01 -9.96 8.04
N ASN A 259 9.99 -10.60 6.87
CA ASN A 259 10.18 -9.86 5.62
C ASN A 259 8.98 -8.90 5.46
N PRO A 260 9.06 -7.78 4.74
CA PRO A 260 7.92 -6.88 4.55
C PRO A 260 6.79 -7.64 3.86
N GLN A 261 5.89 -8.17 4.68
CA GLN A 261 4.73 -8.94 4.27
C GLN A 261 3.71 -7.97 3.72
N SER A 262 3.09 -8.33 2.59
CA SER A 262 1.72 -7.89 2.32
C SER A 262 0.82 -8.58 3.38
N PRO A 263 -0.12 -7.90 4.05
CA PRO A 263 -0.83 -8.46 5.19
C PRO A 263 -1.78 -9.57 4.72
N GLY A 264 -1.59 -10.75 5.29
CA GLY A 264 -2.52 -11.86 5.23
C GLY A 264 -2.73 -12.42 6.64
N PRO A 265 -3.90 -13.02 6.92
CA PRO A 265 -4.32 -13.56 8.21
C PRO A 265 -3.27 -14.33 9.01
N SER A 266 -3.15 -14.02 10.30
CA SER A 266 -2.52 -14.89 11.29
C SER A 266 -3.60 -15.50 12.21
N SER A 267 -3.69 -16.84 12.23
CA SER A 267 -4.41 -17.60 13.26
C SER A 267 -3.59 -18.83 13.70
N PRO A 268 -3.84 -19.37 14.91
CA PRO A 268 -2.81 -19.96 15.75
C PRO A 268 -2.51 -21.41 15.39
N GLY A 269 -1.24 -21.79 15.57
CA GLY A 269 -0.80 -23.17 15.44
C GLY A 269 -1.41 -24.08 16.51
N PRO A 270 -1.64 -25.36 16.19
CA PRO A 270 -1.73 -26.40 17.20
C PRO A 270 -0.39 -27.13 17.34
N SER A 271 -0.03 -27.34 18.60
CA SER A 271 0.98 -28.28 19.11
C SER A 271 0.88 -29.67 18.47
N SER A 272 2.05 -30.23 18.15
CA SER A 272 2.22 -31.65 17.76
C SER A 272 1.91 -32.58 18.94
N PRO A 273 1.38 -33.79 18.67
CA PRO A 273 2.26 -34.96 18.57
C PRO A 273 1.98 -35.82 17.31
N GLY A 274 3.02 -36.44 16.74
CA GLY A 274 2.88 -37.48 15.69
C GLY A 274 2.34 -38.81 16.24
N PRO A 275 2.25 -39.92 15.44
CA PRO A 275 2.76 -40.15 14.08
C PRO A 275 1.79 -40.86 13.07
N SER A 276 2.26 -40.99 11.82
CA SER A 276 1.97 -42.00 10.75
C SER A 276 0.59 -42.11 10.07
N SER A 277 0.51 -41.77 8.76
CA SER A 277 0.37 -42.70 7.59
C SER A 277 0.02 -41.94 6.27
N PRO A 278 0.23 -42.50 5.06
CA PRO A 278 0.63 -41.75 3.85
C PRO A 278 -0.48 -41.53 2.80
N GLY A 279 -0.30 -40.52 1.94
CA GLY A 279 -0.89 -40.46 0.60
C GLY A 279 -0.90 -39.07 -0.04
N PRO A 280 -1.00 -38.95 -1.38
CA PRO A 280 -0.24 -39.61 -2.43
C PRO A 280 0.86 -38.67 -2.99
N SER A 281 2.10 -39.14 -3.05
CA SER A 281 3.18 -38.48 -3.80
C SER A 281 3.01 -38.76 -5.28
N SER A 282 2.86 -37.71 -6.10
CA SER A 282 3.05 -37.83 -7.55
C SER A 282 4.54 -38.11 -7.84
N PRO A 283 4.89 -39.01 -8.78
CA PRO A 283 6.27 -39.45 -8.99
C PRO A 283 7.11 -38.36 -9.64
N ASN A 284 8.34 -38.22 -9.14
CA ASN A 284 9.41 -37.41 -9.69
C ASN A 284 9.94 -37.99 -11.02
N PRO A 285 9.97 -37.23 -12.13
CA PRO A 285 10.79 -37.55 -13.28
C PRO A 285 12.04 -36.65 -13.28
N GLY A 286 13.19 -37.21 -12.92
CA GLY A 286 14.51 -36.63 -13.22
C GLY A 286 15.41 -36.51 -12.00
N GLY A 287 16.50 -37.28 -11.98
CA GLY A 287 17.58 -37.22 -10.98
C GLY A 287 18.41 -35.94 -11.06
N GLY A 288 17.77 -34.79 -10.87
CA GLY A 288 18.42 -33.50 -10.67
C GLY A 288 18.91 -33.32 -9.23
N ALA A 289 19.89 -32.44 -9.03
CA ALA A 289 20.37 -32.06 -7.70
C ALA A 289 19.31 -31.33 -6.85
N CYS A 290 18.17 -30.95 -7.44
CA CYS A 290 17.04 -30.37 -6.72
C CYS A 290 15.70 -30.96 -7.17
N THR A 291 14.71 -30.86 -6.29
CA THR A 291 13.29 -31.13 -6.56
C THR A 291 12.45 -29.90 -6.23
N ALA A 292 11.25 -29.79 -6.81
CA ALA A 292 10.32 -28.70 -6.55
C ALA A 292 8.88 -29.22 -6.35
N THR A 293 8.17 -28.66 -5.37
CA THR A 293 6.76 -28.94 -5.12
C THR A 293 5.93 -27.67 -5.18
N TYR A 294 4.68 -27.78 -5.62
CA TYR A 294 3.76 -26.66 -5.78
C TYR A 294 2.58 -26.77 -4.84
N THR A 295 2.13 -25.63 -4.31
CA THR A 295 0.96 -25.52 -3.45
C THR A 295 0.12 -24.34 -3.91
N ASN A 296 -1.18 -24.59 -4.13
CA ASN A 296 -2.16 -23.50 -4.26
C ASN A 296 -2.45 -22.95 -2.87
N ASN A 297 -2.26 -21.65 -2.69
CA ASN A 297 -2.61 -20.96 -1.47
C ASN A 297 -4.06 -20.44 -1.58
N PRO A 298 -4.87 -20.58 -0.50
CA PRO A 298 -6.21 -20.01 -0.49
C PRO A 298 -6.12 -18.48 -0.56
N ILE A 299 -6.80 -17.90 -1.55
CA ILE A 299 -6.99 -16.44 -1.65
C ILE A 299 -8.46 -16.14 -1.92
N ASN A 300 -8.97 -15.05 -1.34
CA ASN A 300 -10.38 -14.65 -1.44
C ASN A 300 -10.61 -13.63 -2.57
N TRP A 301 -9.91 -13.78 -3.70
CA TRP A 301 -10.01 -12.90 -4.86
C TRP A 301 -10.49 -13.70 -6.09
N PRO A 302 -11.77 -13.60 -6.46
CA PRO A 302 -12.32 -14.32 -7.61
C PRO A 302 -11.55 -14.03 -8.90
N GLY A 303 -11.18 -15.07 -9.65
CA GLY A 303 -10.41 -14.92 -10.89
C GLY A 303 -8.90 -14.77 -10.68
N HIS A 304 -8.40 -14.91 -9.46
CA HIS A 304 -6.98 -14.91 -9.13
C HIS A 304 -6.62 -16.17 -8.35
N PHE A 305 -5.33 -16.52 -8.35
CA PHE A 305 -4.79 -17.55 -7.47
C PHE A 305 -3.39 -17.18 -7.00
N GLN A 306 -2.94 -17.82 -5.92
CA GLN A 306 -1.59 -17.70 -5.42
C GLN A 306 -0.92 -19.07 -5.37
N GLY A 307 0.29 -19.15 -5.90
CA GLY A 307 1.11 -20.36 -5.89
C GLY A 307 2.33 -20.19 -5.00
N THR A 308 2.65 -21.21 -4.21
CA THR A 308 3.97 -21.35 -3.55
C THR A 308 4.69 -22.55 -4.12
N VAL A 309 5.97 -22.36 -4.46
CA VAL A 309 6.86 -23.41 -4.91
C VAL A 309 7.98 -23.58 -3.89
N THR A 310 8.13 -24.81 -3.37
CA THR A 310 9.22 -25.17 -2.47
C THR A 310 10.27 -25.94 -3.25
N VAL A 311 11.49 -25.44 -3.24
CA VAL A 311 12.68 -26.07 -3.84
C VAL A 311 13.46 -26.77 -2.74
N ARG A 312 13.86 -28.02 -2.98
CA ARG A 312 14.70 -28.80 -2.07
C ARG A 312 15.96 -29.24 -2.79
N ASN A 313 17.11 -29.10 -2.14
CA ASN A 313 18.32 -29.81 -2.55
C ASN A 313 18.19 -31.29 -2.19
N SER A 314 18.04 -32.13 -3.20
CA SER A 314 17.92 -33.59 -3.08
C SER A 314 19.25 -34.33 -3.23
N SER A 315 20.34 -33.60 -3.43
CA SER A 315 21.70 -34.15 -3.54
C SER A 315 22.44 -34.18 -2.19
N ASN A 316 23.58 -34.87 -2.18
CA ASN A 316 24.50 -34.92 -1.03
C ASN A 316 25.54 -33.80 -1.05
N SER A 317 25.44 -32.82 -1.95
CA SER A 317 26.38 -31.70 -2.06
C SER A 317 25.64 -30.36 -2.04
N GLN A 318 26.31 -29.30 -1.63
CA GLN A 318 25.72 -27.96 -1.70
C GLN A 318 25.47 -27.58 -3.17
N ILE A 319 24.28 -27.07 -3.44
CA ILE A 319 23.97 -26.45 -4.74
C ILE A 319 24.11 -24.93 -4.63
N ASN A 320 24.50 -24.27 -5.72
CA ASN A 320 24.73 -22.81 -5.78
C ASN A 320 23.76 -22.08 -6.73
N GLY A 321 22.65 -22.74 -7.05
CA GLY A 321 21.57 -22.16 -7.85
C GLY A 321 20.49 -23.19 -8.10
N TRP A 322 19.32 -22.72 -8.45
CA TRP A 322 18.22 -23.58 -8.86
C TRP A 322 17.36 -22.85 -9.90
N THR A 323 16.75 -23.63 -10.78
CA THR A 323 15.77 -23.17 -11.75
C THR A 323 14.62 -24.16 -11.77
N VAL A 324 13.41 -23.67 -11.54
CA VAL A 324 12.17 -24.44 -11.58
C VAL A 324 11.40 -24.10 -12.84
N ARG A 325 10.85 -25.12 -13.50
CA ARG A 325 9.99 -24.95 -14.69
C ARG A 325 8.73 -25.79 -14.59
N TRP A 326 7.63 -25.27 -15.12
CA TRP A 326 6.35 -25.96 -15.25
C TRP A 326 5.50 -25.36 -16.37
N ASN A 327 4.39 -26.01 -16.70
CA ASN A 327 3.43 -25.54 -17.70
C ASN A 327 2.07 -25.23 -17.05
N PHE A 328 1.46 -24.10 -17.38
CA PHE A 328 0.06 -23.82 -17.05
C PHE A 328 -0.87 -24.36 -18.14
N ALA A 329 -1.79 -25.25 -17.76
CA ALA A 329 -2.71 -25.91 -18.70
C ALA A 329 -4.06 -25.20 -18.87
N GLY A 330 -4.41 -24.27 -17.97
CA GLY A 330 -5.75 -23.66 -17.88
C GLY A 330 -5.81 -22.18 -18.25
N GLY A 331 -4.87 -21.70 -19.08
CA GLY A 331 -4.83 -20.28 -19.50
C GLY A 331 -4.41 -19.31 -18.41
N GLN A 332 -3.81 -19.79 -17.32
CA GLN A 332 -3.32 -18.96 -16.23
C GLN A 332 -2.17 -18.05 -16.68
N THR A 333 -2.12 -16.84 -16.10
CA THR A 333 -1.00 -15.91 -16.30
C THR A 333 -0.29 -15.61 -14.98
N PHE A 334 0.92 -15.05 -15.04
CA PHE A 334 1.53 -14.42 -13.87
C PHE A 334 0.98 -13.02 -13.69
N GLU A 335 0.80 -12.65 -12.43
CA GLU A 335 0.53 -11.28 -12.02
C GLU A 335 1.75 -10.72 -11.30
N GLY A 336 2.39 -9.74 -11.93
CA GLY A 336 3.59 -9.12 -11.41
C GLY A 336 4.80 -10.05 -11.40
N SER A 337 5.67 -9.86 -10.40
CA SER A 337 6.88 -10.68 -10.21
C SER A 337 6.72 -11.64 -9.03
N PRO A 338 7.27 -12.86 -9.10
CA PRO A 338 7.35 -13.78 -7.98
C PRO A 338 8.21 -13.19 -6.86
N TRP A 339 7.89 -13.54 -5.61
CA TRP A 339 8.77 -13.28 -4.47
C TRP A 339 9.78 -14.41 -4.32
N ASN A 340 11.01 -14.07 -3.89
CA ASN A 340 12.12 -15.01 -3.71
C ASN A 340 12.51 -15.80 -4.97
N GLY A 341 12.17 -15.29 -6.17
CA GLY A 341 12.53 -15.89 -7.45
C GLY A 341 12.58 -14.83 -8.56
N VAL A 342 13.17 -15.20 -9.69
CA VAL A 342 13.27 -14.36 -10.89
C VAL A 342 12.68 -15.12 -12.06
N VAL A 343 11.63 -14.57 -12.68
CA VAL A 343 11.03 -15.17 -13.89
C VAL A 343 12.04 -15.10 -15.03
N ILE A 344 12.22 -16.21 -15.72
CA ILE A 344 13.07 -16.34 -16.91
C ILE A 344 12.29 -16.80 -18.13
N SER A 345 11.05 -17.28 -17.97
CA SER A 345 10.10 -17.50 -19.07
C SER A 345 8.66 -17.38 -18.61
N ASN A 346 7.81 -16.84 -19.48
CA ASN A 346 6.41 -16.51 -19.20
C ASN A 346 5.45 -17.65 -19.56
N PRO A 347 4.20 -17.63 -19.05
CA PRO A 347 3.18 -18.62 -19.35
C PRO A 347 2.94 -18.76 -20.86
N PRO A 348 2.56 -19.95 -21.35
CA PRO A 348 2.22 -21.12 -20.54
C PRO A 348 3.46 -21.86 -19.98
N ASN A 349 4.65 -21.69 -20.59
CA ASN A 349 5.90 -22.35 -20.20
C ASN A 349 6.69 -21.52 -19.17
N VAL A 350 6.34 -21.68 -17.92
CA VAL A 350 6.93 -20.93 -16.82
C VAL A 350 8.34 -21.42 -16.47
N GLY A 351 9.23 -20.46 -16.22
CA GLY A 351 10.55 -20.70 -15.65
C GLY A 351 10.88 -19.65 -14.60
N VAL A 352 11.32 -20.08 -13.42
CA VAL A 352 11.76 -19.23 -12.31
C VAL A 352 13.09 -19.72 -11.79
N ARG A 353 14.08 -18.83 -11.68
CA ARG A 353 15.37 -19.11 -11.03
C ARG A 353 15.48 -18.46 -9.66
N ASN A 354 16.47 -18.88 -8.89
CA ASN A 354 16.76 -18.30 -7.59
C ASN A 354 17.00 -16.78 -7.64
N ALA A 355 16.57 -16.09 -6.59
CA ALA A 355 17.05 -14.76 -6.26
C ALA A 355 18.53 -14.81 -5.87
N ASN A 356 19.20 -13.66 -5.84
CA ASN A 356 20.63 -13.58 -5.55
C ASN A 356 21.02 -14.11 -4.15
N TYR A 357 20.09 -14.18 -3.20
CA TYR A 357 20.36 -14.59 -1.82
C TYR A 357 19.90 -16.01 -1.47
N ASN A 358 19.11 -16.68 -2.30
CA ASN A 358 18.51 -17.99 -1.96
C ASN A 358 18.88 -19.11 -2.93
N GLY A 359 19.95 -18.93 -3.72
CA GLY A 359 20.46 -19.95 -4.64
C GLY A 359 21.27 -21.05 -3.96
N THR A 360 21.95 -20.72 -2.86
CA THR A 360 22.82 -21.67 -2.15
C THR A 360 22.03 -22.51 -1.16
N LEU A 361 21.96 -23.82 -1.38
CA LEU A 361 21.28 -24.76 -0.48
C LEU A 361 22.22 -25.91 -0.10
N ALA A 362 22.44 -26.11 1.20
CA ALA A 362 23.10 -27.29 1.73
C ALA A 362 22.31 -28.57 1.39
N PRO A 363 22.91 -29.77 1.48
CA PRO A 363 22.18 -31.03 1.31
C PRO A 363 20.91 -31.07 2.16
N ASN A 364 19.79 -31.50 1.57
CA ASN A 364 18.44 -31.53 2.17
C ASN A 364 17.83 -30.18 2.56
N ALA A 365 18.53 -29.06 2.39
CA ALA A 365 17.96 -27.74 2.67
C ALA A 365 16.88 -27.37 1.65
N THR A 366 15.96 -26.51 2.08
CA THR A 366 14.85 -26.02 1.27
C THR A 366 14.83 -24.50 1.21
N THR A 367 14.22 -23.97 0.15
CA THR A 367 13.81 -22.58 0.01
C THR A 367 12.48 -22.55 -0.71
N SER A 368 11.76 -21.43 -0.64
CA SER A 368 10.51 -21.27 -1.36
C SER A 368 10.43 -19.92 -2.04
N PHE A 369 9.81 -19.93 -3.20
CA PHE A 369 9.34 -18.73 -3.89
C PHE A 369 7.84 -18.85 -4.08
N GLY A 370 7.17 -17.75 -4.34
CA GLY A 370 5.77 -17.80 -4.71
C GLY A 370 5.40 -16.67 -5.64
N PHE A 371 4.17 -16.69 -6.09
CA PHE A 371 3.67 -15.77 -7.10
C PHE A 371 2.16 -15.64 -7.04
N ASN A 372 1.65 -14.53 -7.57
CA ASN A 372 0.24 -14.35 -7.88
C ASN A 372 0.02 -14.68 -9.37
N GLY A 373 -1.16 -15.17 -9.69
CA GLY A 373 -1.56 -15.44 -11.07
C GLY A 373 -3.04 -15.15 -11.31
N ALA A 374 -3.38 -14.85 -12.56
CA ALA A 374 -4.75 -14.64 -12.99
C ALA A 374 -5.35 -15.93 -13.53
N GLY A 375 -6.66 -16.10 -13.33
CA GLY A 375 -7.43 -17.29 -13.70
C GLY A 375 -7.75 -18.20 -12.51
N ASN A 376 -8.34 -19.34 -12.81
CA ASN A 376 -8.61 -20.36 -11.79
C ASN A 376 -7.29 -21.04 -11.36
N ALA A 377 -7.18 -21.27 -10.04
CA ALA A 377 -6.06 -22.03 -9.48
C ALA A 377 -5.87 -23.35 -10.24
N PRO A 378 -4.63 -23.71 -10.64
CA PRO A 378 -4.36 -24.94 -11.36
C PRO A 378 -4.93 -26.17 -10.63
N SER A 379 -5.82 -26.89 -11.30
CA SER A 379 -6.38 -28.16 -10.84
C SER A 379 -6.46 -29.11 -12.05
N PRO A 380 -5.66 -30.19 -12.10
CA PRO A 380 -4.67 -30.58 -11.11
C PRO A 380 -3.50 -29.59 -11.00
N VAL A 381 -2.77 -29.63 -9.88
CA VAL A 381 -1.54 -28.84 -9.71
C VAL A 381 -0.51 -29.21 -10.78
N PRO A 382 0.28 -28.25 -11.30
CA PRO A 382 1.24 -28.53 -12.36
C PRO A 382 2.37 -29.44 -11.86
N THR A 383 2.91 -30.26 -12.75
CA THR A 383 4.16 -30.98 -12.51
C THR A 383 5.33 -30.03 -12.70
N LEU A 384 6.26 -30.01 -11.73
CA LEU A 384 7.42 -29.14 -11.74
C LEU A 384 8.69 -29.94 -12.02
N THR A 385 9.62 -29.30 -12.72
CA THR A 385 11.00 -29.77 -12.87
C THR A 385 11.93 -28.79 -12.18
N CYS A 386 13.00 -29.28 -11.57
CA CYS A 386 14.03 -28.46 -10.95
C CYS A 386 15.42 -28.86 -11.45
N THR A 387 16.23 -27.87 -11.80
CA THR A 387 17.62 -28.06 -12.24
C THR A 387 18.55 -27.16 -11.44
N SER A 388 19.75 -27.65 -11.15
CA SER A 388 20.84 -26.89 -10.51
C SER A 388 22.06 -26.85 -11.43
N PRO A 389 22.89 -25.78 -11.41
CA PRO A 389 24.12 -25.68 -12.19
C PRO A 389 25.17 -26.75 -11.88
#